data_AF-A0A3P7EAM7-F1
#
_entry.id   AF-A0A3P7EAM7-F1
#
_cell.length_a   1.000
_cell.length_b   1.000
_cell.length_c   1.000
_cell.angle_alpha   90.00
_cell.angle_beta   90.00
_cell.angle_gamma   90.00
#
_symmetry.space_group_name_H-M   'P 1'
#
loop_
_entity.id
_entity.type
_entity.pdbx_description
1 polymer ?
#
loop_
_entity_poly.entity_id
_entity_poly.type
_entity_poly.pdbx_seq_one_letter_code
_entity_poly.pdbx_strand_id
1 'polypeptide(L)'
;MEVMTNNAVSSTVTALLNRAKAKYVDTAKIDILSALSGFPDLTPNVEDFIYPNKTCTLAFCLKGTIPVFYKGKTYNIPVALYLWDTHPYYAPICYVCPTPNMVLKES
;
A
#
# COMPACT_ATOMS: atom_id res chain seq x y z
N MET A 1 -9.56 -22.01 -8.16
CA MET A 1 -9.88 -21.09 -7.04
C MET A 1 -9.07 -19.80 -7.14
N GLU A 2 -7.78 -19.87 -7.48
CA GLU A 2 -6.85 -18.74 -7.63
C GLU A 2 -7.24 -17.68 -8.68
N VAL A 3 -7.88 -18.08 -9.80
CA VAL A 3 -8.33 -17.11 -10.82
C VAL A 3 -9.47 -16.21 -10.31
N MET A 4 -10.36 -16.75 -9.47
CA MET A 4 -11.47 -15.97 -8.90
C MET A 4 -10.98 -14.95 -7.87
N THR A 5 -9.98 -15.31 -7.05
CA THR A 5 -9.37 -14.37 -6.10
C THR A 5 -8.67 -13.23 -6.84
N ASN A 6 -7.97 -13.52 -7.94
CA ASN A 6 -7.28 -12.49 -8.72
C ASN A 6 -8.25 -11.49 -9.38
N ASN A 7 -9.39 -11.97 -9.90
CA ASN A 7 -10.42 -11.10 -10.45
C ASN A 7 -11.09 -10.23 -9.38
N ALA A 8 -11.41 -10.81 -8.21
CA ALA A 8 -12.01 -10.08 -7.10
C ALA A 8 -11.08 -8.99 -6.53
N VAL A 9 -9.78 -9.29 -6.39
CA VAL A 9 -8.77 -8.30 -5.98
C VAL A 9 -8.65 -7.20 -7.03
N SER A 10 -8.57 -7.56 -8.32
CA SER A 10 -8.51 -6.62 -9.44
C SER A 10 -9.69 -5.64 -9.48
N SER A 11 -10.92 -6.12 -9.28
CA SER A 11 -12.11 -5.26 -9.22
C SER A 11 -12.13 -4.38 -7.96
N THR A 12 -11.68 -4.93 -6.82
CA THR A 12 -11.60 -4.20 -5.55
C THR A 12 -10.60 -3.05 -5.65
N VAL A 13 -9.40 -3.31 -6.18
CA VAL A 13 -8.37 -2.28 -6.42
C VAL A 13 -8.90 -1.16 -7.31
N THR A 14 -9.58 -1.49 -8.41
CA THR A 14 -10.21 -0.47 -9.28
C THR A 14 -11.25 0.36 -8.52
N ALA A 15 -12.12 -0.27 -7.72
CA ALA A 15 -13.12 0.45 -6.94
C ALA A 15 -12.49 1.40 -5.90
N LEU A 16 -11.42 0.96 -5.23
CA LEU A 16 -10.69 1.76 -4.26
C LEU A 16 -9.93 2.92 -4.91
N LEU A 17 -9.29 2.70 -6.07
CA LEU A 17 -8.64 3.76 -6.84
C LEU A 17 -9.63 4.84 -7.29
N ASN A 18 -10.81 4.44 -7.77
CA ASN A 18 -11.88 5.37 -8.13
C ASN A 18 -12.38 6.15 -6.91
N ARG A 19 -12.53 5.49 -5.75
CA ARG A 19 -12.90 6.14 -4.48
C ARG A 19 -11.85 7.15 -4.03
N ALA A 20 -10.57 6.86 -4.22
CA ALA A 20 -9.45 7.76 -3.94
C ALA A 20 -9.24 8.84 -5.03
N LYS A 21 -10.08 8.88 -6.06
CA LYS A 21 -9.98 9.81 -7.20
C LYS A 21 -8.63 9.78 -7.92
N ALA A 22 -8.04 8.59 -8.05
CA ALA A 22 -6.79 8.41 -8.79
C ALA A 22 -6.94 8.87 -10.25
N LYS A 23 -5.98 9.67 -10.73
CA LYS A 23 -5.98 10.25 -12.08
C LYS A 23 -5.62 9.21 -13.16
N TYR A 24 -4.75 8.25 -12.82
CA TYR A 24 -4.23 7.24 -13.75
C TYR A 24 -4.56 5.83 -13.25
N VAL A 25 -5.85 5.50 -13.21
CA VAL A 25 -6.38 4.26 -12.60
C VAL A 25 -5.74 3.00 -13.18
N ASP A 26 -5.63 2.89 -14.51
CA ASP A 26 -5.11 1.68 -15.15
C ASP A 26 -3.63 1.45 -14.85
N THR A 27 -2.82 2.51 -14.93
CA THR A 27 -1.39 2.43 -14.63
C THR A 27 -1.14 2.12 -13.15
N ALA A 28 -1.84 2.84 -12.25
CA ALA A 28 -1.72 2.60 -10.82
C ALA A 28 -2.15 1.17 -10.43
N LYS A 29 -3.21 0.65 -11.07
CA LYS A 29 -3.69 -0.71 -10.86
C LYS A 29 -2.64 -1.76 -11.20
N ILE A 30 -1.91 -1.60 -12.30
CA ILE A 30 -0.84 -2.55 -12.70
C ILE A 30 0.22 -2.64 -11.59
N ASP A 31 0.70 -1.48 -11.12
CA ASP A 31 1.72 -1.41 -10.07
C ASP A 31 1.21 -2.00 -8.74
N ILE A 32 -0.03 -1.69 -8.36
CA ILE A 32 -0.67 -2.22 -7.14
C ILE A 32 -0.84 -3.74 -7.22
N LEU A 33 -1.34 -4.27 -8.33
CA LEU A 33 -1.53 -5.72 -8.49
C LEU A 33 -0.18 -6.45 -8.48
N SER A 34 0.86 -5.86 -9.08
CA SER A 34 2.22 -6.39 -8.99
C SER A 34 2.70 -6.43 -7.53
N ALA A 35 2.49 -5.36 -6.76
CA ALA A 35 2.87 -5.31 -5.35
C ALA A 35 2.12 -6.34 -4.50
N LEU A 36 0.80 -6.47 -4.68
CA LEU A 36 -0.02 -7.46 -3.97
C LEU A 36 0.35 -8.90 -4.32
N SER A 37 0.83 -9.15 -5.54
CA SER A 37 1.30 -10.48 -5.94
C SER A 37 2.62 -10.88 -5.25
N GLY A 38 3.52 -9.92 -5.03
CA GLY A 38 4.78 -10.14 -4.33
C GLY A 38 4.67 -10.10 -2.80
N PHE A 39 3.70 -9.39 -2.26
CA PHE A 39 3.50 -9.17 -0.82
C PHE A 39 2.04 -9.42 -0.42
N PRO A 40 1.63 -10.69 -0.28
CA PRO A 40 0.23 -11.07 -0.05
C PRO A 40 -0.33 -10.60 1.31
N ASP A 41 0.53 -10.27 2.28
CA ASP A 41 0.13 -9.71 3.57
C ASP A 41 -0.25 -8.21 3.48
N LEU A 42 -0.02 -7.56 2.33
CA LEU A 42 -0.49 -6.20 2.08
C LEU A 42 -1.96 -6.22 1.68
N THR A 43 -2.71 -5.28 2.24
CA THR A 43 -4.15 -5.10 1.99
C THR A 43 -4.39 -3.72 1.38
N PRO A 44 -5.13 -3.64 0.25
CA PRO A 44 -5.51 -2.36 -0.34
C PRO A 44 -6.67 -1.73 0.44
N ASN A 45 -6.56 -0.45 0.75
CA ASN A 45 -7.62 0.32 1.40
C ASN A 45 -7.63 1.77 0.92
N VAL A 46 -8.59 2.56 1.41
CA VAL A 46 -8.62 4.01 1.25
C VAL A 46 -8.91 4.65 2.60
N GLU A 47 -8.11 5.63 2.98
CA GLU A 47 -8.19 6.29 4.29
C GLU A 47 -7.91 7.79 4.17
N ASP A 48 -8.44 8.59 5.10
CA ASP A 48 -8.09 10.01 5.19
C ASP A 48 -6.61 10.17 5.55
N PHE A 49 -5.87 10.88 4.71
CA PHE A 49 -4.43 11.06 4.85
C PHE A 49 -4.07 12.54 4.73
N ILE A 50 -3.29 13.02 5.70
CA ILE A 50 -2.76 14.39 5.73
C ILE A 50 -1.37 14.36 5.10
N TYR A 51 -1.27 14.88 3.89
CA TYR A 51 -0.01 14.99 3.17
C TYR A 51 0.93 16.04 3.82
N PRO A 52 2.25 15.99 3.54
CA PRO A 52 3.21 16.96 4.08
C PRO A 52 2.88 18.44 3.81
N ASN A 53 2.13 18.72 2.74
CA ASN A 53 1.61 20.05 2.40
C ASN A 53 0.37 20.46 3.23
N LYS A 54 -0.03 19.65 4.23
CA LYS A 54 -1.20 19.80 5.10
C LYS A 54 -2.56 19.62 4.42
N THR A 55 -2.61 19.15 3.17
CA THR A 55 -3.90 18.77 2.55
C THR A 55 -4.34 17.42 3.08
N CYS A 56 -5.58 17.35 3.58
CA CYS A 56 -6.22 16.08 3.93
C CYS A 56 -7.05 15.60 2.75
N THR A 57 -6.76 14.41 2.23
CA THR A 57 -7.58 13.77 1.19
C THR A 57 -7.76 12.29 1.48
N LEU A 58 -8.78 11.71 0.87
CA LEU A 58 -9.05 10.29 0.94
C LEU A 58 -8.07 9.55 0.00
N ALA A 59 -6.97 9.02 0.55
CA ALA A 59 -5.85 8.46 -0.19
C ALA A 59 -5.92 6.93 -0.28
N PHE A 60 -5.55 6.38 -1.44
CA PHE A 60 -5.33 4.94 -1.57
C PHE A 60 -4.09 4.54 -0.77
N CYS A 61 -4.17 3.43 -0.04
CA CYS A 61 -3.03 2.90 0.69
C CYS A 61 -2.93 1.37 0.61
N LEU A 62 -1.71 0.87 0.78
CA LEU A 62 -1.40 -0.53 1.05
C LEU A 62 -0.89 -0.63 2.48
N LYS A 63 -1.52 -1.48 3.31
CA LYS A 63 -1.10 -1.73 4.69
C LYS A 63 -0.96 -3.20 4.98
N GLY A 64 0.03 -3.56 5.78
CA GLY A 64 0.30 -4.95 6.15
C GLY A 64 1.73 -5.14 6.57
N THR A 65 2.29 -6.31 6.29
CA THR A 65 3.70 -6.61 6.56
C THR A 65 4.45 -6.98 5.29
N ILE A 66 5.74 -6.66 5.25
CA ILE A 66 6.67 -7.17 4.24
C ILE A 66 7.76 -8.05 4.89
N PRO A 67 8.15 -9.17 4.28
CA PRO A 67 9.24 -10.00 4.78
C PRO A 67 10.59 -9.32 4.50
N VAL A 68 11.38 -9.09 5.56
CA VAL A 68 12.73 -8.52 5.49
C VAL A 68 13.71 -9.49 6.13
N PHE A 69 14.75 -9.88 5.40
CA PHE A 69 15.80 -10.75 5.91
C PHE A 69 16.86 -9.96 6.69
N TYR A 70 17.07 -10.32 7.95
CA TYR A 70 18.06 -9.69 8.83
C TYR A 70 18.71 -10.73 9.75
N LYS A 71 20.05 -10.79 9.76
CA LYS A 71 20.84 -11.69 10.63
C LYS A 71 20.36 -13.15 10.66
N GLY A 72 20.12 -13.73 9.49
CA GLY A 72 19.75 -15.14 9.37
C GLY A 72 18.26 -15.44 9.65
N LYS A 73 17.44 -14.42 9.90
CA LYS A 73 16.00 -14.57 10.15
C LYS A 73 15.19 -13.62 9.27
N THR A 74 13.98 -14.02 8.92
CA THR A 74 13.01 -13.17 8.22
C THR A 74 12.07 -12.53 9.25
N TYR A 75 11.90 -11.22 9.16
CA TYR A 75 10.99 -10.44 10.01
C TYR A 75 9.88 -9.85 9.15
N ASN A 76 8.64 -9.92 9.63
CA ASN A 76 7.50 -9.30 8.96
C ASN A 76 7.38 -7.86 9.46
N ILE A 77 7.92 -6.92 8.68
CA ILE A 77 7.98 -5.51 9.05
C ILE A 77 6.65 -4.84 8.70
N PRO A 78 5.93 -4.27 9.68
CA PRO A 78 4.67 -3.59 9.42
C PRO A 78 4.90 -2.27 8.69
N VAL A 79 4.17 -2.06 7.61
CA VAL A 79 4.30 -0.89 6.72
C VAL A 79 2.94 -0.33 6.32
N ALA A 80 2.93 0.97 6.00
CA ALA A 80 1.84 1.65 5.34
C ALA A 80 2.38 2.49 4.18
N LEU A 81 1.88 2.23 2.97
CA LEU A 81 2.27 2.92 1.74
C LEU A 81 1.07 3.71 1.24
N TYR A 82 1.15 5.03 1.21
CA TYR A 82 0.13 5.92 0.69
C TYR A 82 0.50 6.38 -0.71
N LEU A 83 -0.44 6.29 -1.65
CA LEU A 83 -0.24 6.72 -3.02
C LEU A 83 -0.76 8.15 -3.21
N TRP A 84 -0.08 8.91 -4.06
CA TRP A 84 -0.66 10.14 -4.61
C TRP A 84 -1.75 9.80 -5.61
N ASP A 85 -2.73 10.68 -5.77
CA ASP A 85 -3.74 10.60 -6.83
C ASP A 85 -3.12 10.56 -8.24
N THR A 86 -1.88 11.04 -8.37
CA THR A 86 -1.07 11.12 -9.58
C THR A 86 -0.01 10.01 -9.69
N HIS A 87 -0.04 8.97 -8.84
CA HIS A 87 0.78 7.78 -9.04
C HIS A 87 0.58 7.21 -10.47
N PRO A 88 1.65 6.77 -11.18
CA PRO A 88 3.02 6.55 -10.72
C PRO A 88 3.99 7.73 -10.84
N TYR A 89 3.51 8.92 -11.22
CA TYR A 89 4.39 10.08 -11.46
C TYR A 89 5.02 10.66 -10.18
N TYR A 90 4.42 10.37 -9.02
CA TYR A 90 4.99 10.68 -7.71
C TYR A 90 5.18 9.41 -6.89
N ALA A 91 6.30 9.35 -6.18
CA ALA A 91 6.63 8.23 -5.31
C ALA A 91 5.63 8.10 -4.15
N PRO A 92 5.30 6.87 -3.70
CA PRO A 92 4.51 6.66 -2.51
C PRO A 92 5.12 7.31 -1.26
N ILE A 93 4.28 7.69 -0.30
CA ILE A 93 4.72 8.03 1.06
C ILE A 93 4.66 6.77 1.91
N CYS A 94 5.80 6.34 2.43
CA CYS A 94 5.94 5.08 3.15
C CYS A 94 6.24 5.30 4.63
N TYR A 95 5.55 4.56 5.48
CA TYR A 95 5.80 4.50 6.92
C TYR A 95 6.07 3.05 7.33
N VAL A 96 6.92 2.89 8.32
CA VAL A 96 6.90 1.71 9.20
C VAL A 96 5.86 1.94 10.29
N CYS A 97 5.11 0.90 10.64
CA CYS A 97 4.01 0.97 11.61
C CYS A 97 4.28 0.03 12.80
N PRO A 98 5.17 0.39 13.74
CA PRO A 98 5.53 -0.46 14.87
C PRO A 98 4.29 -0.97 15.62
N THR A 99 4.29 -2.26 15.95
CA THR A 99 3.34 -2.80 16.95
C THR A 99 3.72 -2.26 18.35
N PRO A 100 2.86 -2.40 19.38
CA PRO A 100 3.19 -1.95 20.75
C PRO A 100 4.50 -2.54 21.33
N ASN A 101 4.96 -3.68 20.79
CA ASN A 101 6.19 -4.35 21.21
C ASN A 101 7.40 -4.03 20.28
N MET A 102 7.26 -3.09 19.35
CA MET A 102 8.31 -2.65 18.43
C MET A 102 8.67 -1.20 18.69
N VAL A 103 9.94 -0.85 18.48
CA VAL A 103 10.44 0.52 18.59
C VAL A 103 11.11 0.89 17.27
N LEU A 104 10.95 2.14 16.85
CA LEU A 104 11.68 2.67 15.70
C LEU A 104 13.18 2.71 16.03
N LYS A 105 13.99 2.03 15.22
CA LYS A 105 15.44 2.07 15.38
C LYS A 105 15.97 3.40 14.84
N GLU A 106 16.61 4.18 15.70
CA GLU A 106 17.38 5.36 15.27
C GLU A 106 18.53 4.94 14.37
N SER A 107 18.78 5.73 13.31
CA SER A 107 19.89 5.52 12.36
C SER A 107 21.22 5.95 12.93
#